data_AF-A0A3B8SZ33-F1
#
_entry.id   AF-A0A3B8SZ33-F1
#
_cell.length_a   1.000
_cell.length_b   1.000
_cell.length_c   1.000
_cell.angle_alpha   90.00
_cell.angle_beta   90.00
_cell.angle_gamma   90.00
#
_symmetry.space_group_name_H-M   'P 1'
#
loop_
_entity.id
_entity.type
_entity.pdbx_description
1 polymer ?
#
loop_
_entity_poly.entity_id
_entity_poly.type
_entity_poly.pdbx_seq_one_letter_code
_entity_poly.pdbx_strand_id
1 'polypeptide(L)' 'MLIRYRGDMQQFVSMEEAFGAIEEHASKRLIETIRVPLPEAVGRVLAEPAIAKLSIPPFNNSARDGVLLSSAG' A
#
# COMPACT_ATOMS: atom_id res chain seq x y z
N MET A 1 29.78 48.54 17.80
CA MET A 1 30.22 47.18 18.19
C MET A 1 29.20 46.19 17.61
N LEU A 2 29.53 45.53 16.50
CA LEU A 2 28.66 44.61 15.78
C LEU A 2 28.92 43.19 16.27
N ILE A 3 27.97 42.59 16.97
CA ILE A 3 28.02 41.15 17.31
C ILE A 3 27.33 40.40 16.15
N ARG A 4 28.13 39.78 15.28
CA ARG A 4 27.61 38.82 14.29
C ARG A 4 27.33 37.50 15.01
N TYR A 5 26.06 37.16 15.22
CA TYR A 5 25.66 35.78 15.52
C TYR A 5 25.74 34.98 14.22
N ARG A 6 26.80 34.20 14.06
CA ARG A 6 26.93 33.18 13.00
C ARG A 6 26.76 31.80 13.64
N GLY A 7 25.57 31.55 14.18
CA GLY A 7 25.05 30.20 14.32
C GLY A 7 24.06 30.01 13.17
N ASP A 8 24.13 28.89 12.46
CA ASP A 8 23.11 28.54 11.46
C ASP A 8 21.75 28.52 12.18
N MET A 9 21.02 29.61 12.06
CA MET A 9 19.70 29.78 12.60
C MET A 9 18.81 28.87 11.77
N GLN A 10 18.58 27.64 12.24
CA GLN A 10 17.56 26.79 11.64
C GLN A 10 16.26 27.58 11.68
N GLN A 11 15.80 27.98 10.50
CA GLN A 11 14.59 28.74 10.34
C GLN A 11 13.43 27.84 10.76
N PHE A 12 12.63 28.29 11.72
CA PHE A 12 11.40 27.60 12.08
C PHE A 12 10.45 27.64 10.88
N VAL A 13 10.00 26.46 10.46
CA VAL A 13 8.97 26.27 9.45
C VAL A 13 7.64 25.94 10.13
N SER A 14 6.53 26.18 9.46
CA SER A 14 5.24 25.70 9.94
C SER A 14 5.19 24.17 9.93
N MET A 15 4.21 23.59 10.63
CA MET A 15 4.03 22.14 10.64
C MET A 15 3.68 21.62 9.23
N GLU A 16 2.85 22.37 8.51
CA GLU A 16 2.43 22.06 7.15
C GLU A 16 3.62 22.10 6.17
N GLU A 17 4.50 23.10 6.31
CA GLU A 17 5.74 23.19 5.52
C GLU A 17 6.69 22.03 5.84
N ALA A 18 6.82 21.66 7.11
CA ALA A 18 7.64 20.52 7.52
C ALA A 18 7.10 19.20 6.95
N PHE A 19 5.79 18.93 7.05
CA PHE A 19 5.17 17.74 6.49
C PHE A 19 5.32 17.70 4.96
N GLY A 20 5.06 18.82 4.28
CA GLY A 20 5.21 18.91 2.83
C GLY A 20 6.63 18.62 2.37
N ALA A 21 7.64 19.17 3.05
CA ALA A 21 9.04 18.90 2.73
C ALA A 21 9.43 17.42 2.97
N ILE A 22 8.92 16.80 4.04
CA ILE A 22 9.14 15.37 4.33
C ILE A 22 8.50 14.50 3.25
N GLU A 23 7.25 14.77 2.89
CA GLU A 23 6.52 14.02 1.87
C GLU A 23 7.18 14.16 0.50
N GLU A 24 7.58 15.37 0.12
CA GLU A 24 8.30 15.63 -1.13
C GLU A 24 9.62 14.83 -1.18
N HIS A 25 10.37 14.80 -0.08
CA HIS A 25 11.62 14.05 -0.03
C HIS A 25 11.38 12.53 -0.07
N ALA A 26 10.40 12.02 0.69
CA ALA A 26 10.08 10.61 0.76
C ALA A 26 9.54 10.07 -0.58
N SER A 27 8.70 10.83 -1.28
CA SER A 27 8.10 10.42 -2.56
C SER A 27 9.13 10.16 -3.66
N LYS A 28 10.27 10.85 -3.63
CA LYS A 28 11.38 10.67 -4.59
C LYS A 28 12.20 9.41 -4.33
N ARG A 29 12.05 8.78 -3.16
CA ARG A 29 12.90 7.69 -2.70
C ARG A 29 12.13 6.38 -2.65
N LEU A 30 11.85 5.85 -3.83
CA LEU A 30 11.20 4.55 -3.97
C LEU A 30 12.04 3.46 -3.29
N ILE A 31 11.38 2.66 -2.47
CA ILE A 31 11.97 1.51 -1.81
C ILE A 31 11.93 0.33 -2.79
N GLU A 32 12.99 -0.47 -2.82
CA GLU A 32 13.04 -1.67 -3.64
C GLU A 32 11.91 -2.65 -3.27
N THR A 33 11.30 -3.25 -4.28
CA THR A 33 10.26 -4.27 -4.09
C THR A 33 10.93 -5.63 -3.93
N ILE A 34 10.41 -6.44 -3.01
CA ILE A 34 10.94 -7.78 -2.76
C ILE A 34 9.81 -8.80 -2.79
N ARG A 35 10.15 -10.04 -3.17
CA ARG A 35 9.26 -11.18 -3.01
C ARG A 35 9.53 -11.82 -1.65
N VAL A 36 8.47 -12.07 -0.91
CA VAL A 36 8.53 -12.71 0.40
C VAL A 36 7.56 -13.89 0.46
N PRO A 37 7.80 -14.89 1.30
CA PRO A 37 6.81 -15.90 1.64
C PRO A 37 5.51 -15.26 2.21
N LEU A 38 4.37 -15.89 1.97
CA LEU A 38 3.06 -15.36 2.38
C LEU A 38 2.95 -15.04 3.89
N PRO A 39 3.48 -15.87 4.82
CA PRO A 39 3.46 -15.53 6.25
C PRO A 39 4.21 -14.24 6.61
N GLU A 40 5.23 -13.87 5.83
CA GLU A 40 6.04 -12.66 6.05
C GLU A 40 5.45 -11.42 5.37
N ALA A 41 4.34 -11.56 4.65
CA ALA A 41 3.68 -10.45 3.97
C ALA A 41 2.82 -9.58 4.91
N VAL A 42 2.47 -10.08 6.10
CA VAL A 42 1.64 -9.34 7.07
C VAL A 42 2.32 -8.03 7.47
N GLY A 43 1.60 -6.91 7.33
CA GLY A 43 2.10 -5.57 7.66
C GLY A 43 2.95 -4.91 6.56
N ARG A 44 3.19 -5.58 5.41
CA ARG A 44 3.82 -4.96 4.24
C ARG A 44 2.78 -4.30 3.32
N VAL A 45 3.26 -3.42 2.46
CA VAL A 45 2.47 -2.80 1.38
C VAL A 45 2.70 -3.57 0.08
N LEU A 46 1.62 -3.86 -0.65
CA LEU A 46 1.72 -4.50 -1.96
C LEU A 46 2.43 -3.56 -2.94
N ALA A 47 3.44 -4.10 -3.63
CA ALA A 47 4.16 -3.39 -4.69
C ALA A 47 3.32 -3.19 -5.96
N GLU A 48 2.35 -4.07 -6.20
CA GLU A 48 1.47 -4.08 -7.36
C GLU A 48 0.10 -4.68 -7.00
N PRO A 49 -0.97 -4.40 -7.78
CA PRO A 49 -2.30 -4.98 -7.53
C PRO A 49 -2.30 -6.52 -7.57
N ALA A 50 -2.94 -7.15 -6.58
CA ALA A 50 -3.15 -8.60 -6.56
C ALA A 50 -4.44 -8.98 -7.32
N ILE A 51 -4.31 -9.36 -8.58
CA ILE A 51 -5.45 -9.72 -9.45
C ILE A 51 -5.64 -11.24 -9.45
N ALA A 52 -6.86 -11.69 -9.17
CA ALA A 52 -7.23 -13.11 -9.25
C ALA A 52 -7.10 -13.61 -10.70
N LYS A 53 -6.37 -14.72 -10.89
CA LYS A 53 -6.17 -15.35 -12.21
C LYS A 53 -7.26 -16.38 -12.57
N LEU A 54 -8.08 -16.75 -11.60
CA LEU A 54 -9.08 -17.81 -11.71
C LEU A 54 -10.36 -17.36 -11.01
N SER A 55 -11.50 -17.75 -11.56
CA SER A 55 -12.78 -17.66 -10.86
C SER A 55 -12.80 -18.64 -9.69
N ILE A 56 -13.35 -18.21 -8.55
CA ILE A 56 -13.53 -19.06 -7.38
C ILE A 56 -15.01 -18.96 -6.96
N PRO A 57 -15.81 -20.02 -7.17
CA PRO A 57 -15.46 -21.31 -7.77
C PRO A 57 -15.20 -21.22 -9.28
N PRO A 58 -14.39 -22.15 -9.85
CA PRO A 58 -14.11 -22.16 -11.30
C PRO A 58 -15.20 -22.84 -12.14
N PHE A 59 -16.27 -23.33 -11.50
CA PHE A 59 -17.40 -24.00 -12.13
C PHE A 59 -18.68 -23.73 -11.36
N ASN A 60 -19.82 -24.04 -11.96
CA ASN A 60 -21.12 -23.98 -11.29
C ASN A 60 -21.15 -25.01 -10.16
N ASN A 61 -20.97 -24.57 -8.92
CA ASN A 61 -21.12 -25.41 -7.75
C ASN A 61 -22.51 -25.18 -7.12
N SER A 62 -23.06 -26.22 -6.49
CA SER A 62 -24.21 -26.05 -5.61
C SER A 62 -23.70 -25.59 -4.25
N ALA A 63 -24.30 -24.54 -3.69
CA ALA A 63 -24.10 -24.15 -2.29
C ALA A 63 -24.98 -24.96 -1.32
N ARG A 64 -25.70 -25.96 -1.84
CA ARG A 64 -26.69 -26.77 -1.13
C ARG A 64 -26.44 -28.25 -1.37
N ASP A 65 -26.80 -29.06 -0.39
CA ASP A 65 -27.04 -30.48 -0.58
C ASP A 65 -28.42 -30.67 -1.23
N GLY A 66 -28.49 -31.44 -2.32
CA GLY A 66 -29.75 -31.65 -3.03
C GLY A 66 -29.56 -32.15 -4.46
N VAL A 67 -30.62 -32.02 -5.25
CA VAL A 67 -30.65 -32.41 -6.67
C VAL A 67 -30.93 -31.20 -7.55
N LEU A 68 -30.36 -31.18 -8.76
CA LEU A 68 -30.69 -30.18 -9.78
C LEU A 68 -31.96 -30.61 -10.50
N LEU A 69 -32.94 -29.70 -10.61
CA LEU A 69 -34.15 -29.89 -11.40
C LEU A 69 -34.00 -29.14 -12.73
N SER A 70 -34.43 -29.76 -13.82
CA SER A 70 -34.51 -29.11 -15.14
C SER A 70 -35.79 -28.27 -15.22
N SER A 71 -35.73 -27.12 -15.89
CA SER A 71 -36.94 -26.33 -16.18
C SER A 71 -37.85 -26.99 -17.22
N ALA A 72 -37.40 -28.05 -17.89
CA ALA A 72 -38.15 -28.75 -18.94
C ALA A 72 -39.09 -29.86 -18.43
N GLY A 73 -39.06 -30.20 -17.14
CA GLY A 73 -39.86 -31.28 -16.55
C GLY A 73 -39.18 -32.64 -16.63
#